data_AF-A0A7X3WER4-F1
#
_entry.id   AF-A0A7X3WER4-F1
#
_cell.length_a   1.000
_cell.length_b   1.000
_cell.length_c   1.000
_cell.angle_alpha   90.00
_cell.angle_beta   90.00
_cell.angle_gamma   90.00
#
_symmetry.space_group_name_H-M   'P 1'
#
loop_
_entity.id
_entity.type
_entity.pdbx_description
1 polymer ?
#
loop_
_entity_poly.entity_id
_entity_poly.type
_entity_poly.pdbx_seq_one_letter_code
_entity_poly.pdbx_strand_id
1 'polypeptide(L)'
;MRFVSAHVIACMTRQDVARLLKRFQEEADEDVQNIRVLCDTLSGRMLCEWEARDRLTLIAWLKKCNVHLRGTGEWVMSVQYESIGDELVTPKRFDS
;
A
#
# COMPACT_ATOMS: atom_id res chain seq x y z
N MET A 1 10.20 -5.99 -3.69
CA MET A 1 10.24 -4.73 -4.50
C MET A 1 9.36 -3.73 -3.79
N ARG A 2 9.73 -2.45 -3.78
CA ARG A 2 8.95 -1.43 -3.07
C ARG A 2 7.89 -0.80 -3.97
N PHE A 3 6.69 -0.66 -3.43
CA PHE A 3 5.57 -0.01 -4.10
C PHE A 3 4.92 1.02 -3.18
N VAL A 4 4.41 2.09 -3.78
CA VAL A 4 3.47 3.01 -3.13
C VAL A 4 2.14 2.89 -3.84
N SER A 5 1.04 2.90 -3.10
CA SER A 5 -0.29 2.97 -3.68
C SER A 5 -1.17 3.99 -3.00
N ALA A 6 -2.04 4.61 -3.79
CA ALA A 6 -3.05 5.55 -3.33
C ALA A 6 -4.45 4.96 -3.56
N HIS A 7 -5.32 5.10 -2.57
CA HIS A 7 -6.68 4.57 -2.57
C HIS A 7 -7.70 5.61 -2.12
N VAL A 8 -8.93 5.46 -2.59
CA VAL A 8 -10.07 6.21 -2.08
C VAL A 8 -10.72 5.39 -0.98
N ILE A 9 -10.80 5.97 0.21
CA ILE A 9 -11.48 5.42 1.39
C ILE A 9 -12.63 6.32 1.85
N ALA A 10 -13.23 7.05 0.91
CA ALA A 10 -14.35 7.94 1.19
C ALA A 10 -15.43 7.20 2.00
N CYS A 11 -15.94 7.86 3.03
CA CYS A 11 -16.96 7.34 3.96
C CYS A 11 -16.48 6.22 4.90
N MET A 12 -15.22 5.76 4.86
CA MET A 12 -14.72 4.83 5.87
C MET A 12 -14.53 5.53 7.21
N THR A 13 -15.10 4.96 8.26
CA THR A 13 -14.84 5.42 9.63
C THR A 13 -13.45 4.97 10.08
N ARG A 14 -12.94 5.53 11.19
CA ARG A 14 -11.72 5.01 11.84
C ARG A 14 -11.81 3.51 12.14
N GLN A 15 -12.98 3.00 12.51
CA GLN A 15 -13.18 1.57 12.79
C GLN A 15 -13.10 0.73 11.52
N ASP A 16 -13.64 1.22 10.41
CA ASP A 16 -13.54 0.53 9.12
C ASP A 16 -12.10 0.50 8.61
N VAL A 17 -11.35 1.59 8.78
CA VAL A 17 -9.92 1.62 8.47
C VAL A 17 -9.15 0.64 9.34
N ALA A 18 -9.41 0.59 10.66
CA ALA A 18 -8.75 -0.37 11.55
C ALA A 18 -9.06 -1.83 11.16
N ARG A 19 -10.30 -2.13 10.73
CA ARG A 19 -10.67 -3.45 10.22
C ARG A 19 -9.92 -3.79 8.93
N LEU A 20 -9.76 -2.83 8.02
CA LEU A 20 -8.98 -3.01 6.80
C LEU A 20 -7.49 -3.29 7.10
N LEU A 21 -6.89 -2.56 8.04
CA LEU A 21 -5.51 -2.81 8.47
C LEU A 21 -5.35 -4.20 9.10
N LYS A 22 -6.32 -4.65 9.90
CA LYS A 22 -6.32 -6.01 10.44
C LYS A 22 -6.36 -7.05 9.32
N ARG A 23 -7.19 -6.82 8.30
CA ARG A 23 -7.24 -7.70 7.12
C ARG A 23 -5.91 -7.73 6.37
N PHE A 24 -5.22 -6.60 6.22
CA PHE A 24 -3.88 -6.59 5.63
C PHE A 24 -2.89 -7.45 6.39
N GLN A 25 -2.96 -7.47 7.73
CA GLN A 25 -2.11 -8.32 8.57
C GLN A 25 -2.50 -9.79 8.47
N GLU A 26 -3.80 -10.11 8.49
CA GLU A 26 -4.31 -11.49 8.38
C GLU A 26 -4.04 -12.13 7.02
N GLU A 27 -4.01 -11.32 5.96
CA GLU A 27 -3.78 -11.78 4.58
C GLU A 27 -2.31 -11.67 4.15
N ALA A 28 -1.43 -11.08 4.97
CA ALA A 28 -0.02 -10.93 4.66
C ALA A 28 0.66 -12.29 4.45
N ASP A 29 1.55 -12.34 3.46
CA ASP A 29 2.29 -13.55 3.11
C ASP A 29 3.75 -13.21 2.73
N GLU A 30 4.49 -14.21 2.26
CA GLU A 30 5.88 -14.03 1.83
C GLU A 30 6.03 -13.16 0.58
N ASP A 31 4.95 -12.96 -0.18
CA ASP A 31 4.95 -12.26 -1.45
C ASP A 31 4.47 -10.80 -1.35
N VAL A 32 3.71 -10.46 -0.30
CA VAL A 32 3.22 -9.10 -0.03
C VAL A 32 3.26 -8.78 1.47
N GLN A 33 4.05 -7.77 1.83
CA GLN A 33 4.09 -7.20 3.18
C GLN A 33 3.72 -5.72 3.17
N ASN A 34 2.94 -5.31 4.16
CA ASN A 34 2.63 -3.91 4.40
C ASN A 34 3.74 -3.25 5.24
N ILE A 35 4.34 -2.17 4.73
CA ILE A 35 5.40 -1.43 5.43
C ILE A 35 4.78 -0.30 6.25
N ARG A 36 3.91 0.49 5.60
CA ARG A 36 3.32 1.69 6.21
C ARG A 36 1.96 1.96 5.61
N VAL A 37 1.04 2.45 6.43
CA VAL A 37 -0.24 3.03 5.97
C VAL A 37 -0.41 4.42 6.57
N LEU A 38 -0.78 5.36 5.71
CA LEU A 38 -1.15 6.73 6.04
C LEU A 38 -2.58 6.94 5.54
N CYS A 39 -3.46 7.49 6.36
CA CYS A 39 -4.84 7.74 5.96
C CYS A 39 -5.34 9.10 6.44
N ASP A 40 -6.13 9.73 5.61
CA ASP A 40 -6.93 10.91 5.91
C ASP A 40 -8.40 10.55 5.70
N THR A 41 -9.12 10.30 6.80
CA THR A 41 -10.54 9.96 6.76
C THR A 41 -11.44 11.16 6.45
N LEU A 42 -10.93 12.40 6.54
CA LEU A 42 -11.70 13.59 6.19
C LEU A 42 -11.73 13.79 4.68
N SER A 43 -10.59 13.66 4.00
CA SER A 43 -10.55 13.69 2.52
C SER A 43 -10.86 12.34 1.87
N GLY A 44 -10.94 11.27 2.66
CA GLY A 44 -11.23 9.92 2.18
C GLY A 44 -10.07 9.35 1.37
N ARG A 45 -8.82 9.54 1.83
CA ARG A 45 -7.61 9.11 1.11
C ARG A 45 -6.73 8.21 1.97
N MET A 46 -6.08 7.27 1.31
CA MET A 46 -5.10 6.38 1.93
C MET A 46 -3.88 6.25 1.02
N LEU A 47 -2.70 6.29 1.62
CA LEU A 47 -1.42 5.98 1.01
C LEU A 47 -0.81 4.79 1.73
N CYS A 48 -0.30 3.83 0.98
CA CYS A 48 0.32 2.65 1.53
C CYS A 48 1.67 2.37 0.88
N GLU A 49 2.64 1.96 1.69
CA GLU A 49 3.94 1.46 1.27
C GLU A 49 3.98 -0.06 1.43
N TRP A 50 4.52 -0.74 0.42
CA TRP A 50 4.51 -2.20 0.34
C TRP A 50 5.88 -2.73 -0.06
N GLU A 51 6.20 -3.91 0.47
CA GLU A 51 7.14 -4.84 -0.12
C GLU A 51 6.31 -5.89 -0.87
N ALA A 52 6.56 -6.09 -2.16
CA ALA A 52 5.93 -7.18 -2.90
C ALA A 52 6.86 -7.80 -3.94
N ARG A 53 6.59 -9.05 -4.34
CA ARG A 53 7.30 -9.75 -5.42
C ARG A 53 7.32 -8.94 -6.71
N ASP A 54 6.14 -8.52 -7.16
CA ASP A 54 5.91 -7.72 -8.35
C ASP A 54 4.56 -6.98 -8.29
N ARG A 55 4.29 -6.12 -9.27
CA ARG A 55 3.08 -5.28 -9.32
C ARG A 55 1.79 -6.09 -9.48
N LEU A 56 1.80 -7.17 -10.26
CA LEU A 56 0.60 -7.98 -10.51
C LEU A 56 0.21 -8.73 -9.25
N THR A 57 1.20 -9.28 -8.55
CA THR A 57 1.04 -9.94 -7.24
C THR A 57 0.44 -8.98 -6.22
N LEU A 58 0.97 -7.76 -6.10
CA LEU A 58 0.40 -6.74 -5.20
C LEU A 58 -1.05 -6.39 -5.55
N ILE A 59 -1.37 -6.19 -6.84
CA ILE A 59 -2.74 -5.84 -7.27
C ILE A 59 -3.72 -6.98 -6.96
N ALA A 60 -3.32 -8.22 -7.21
CA ALA A 60 -4.16 -9.40 -6.90
C ALA A 60 -4.40 -9.53 -5.40
N TRP A 61 -3.36 -9.32 -4.59
CA TRP A 61 -3.45 -9.34 -3.13
C TRP A 61 -4.34 -8.22 -2.58
N LEU A 62 -4.21 -6.99 -3.10
CA LEU A 62 -5.08 -5.87 -2.73
C LEU A 62 -6.55 -6.19 -3.02
N LYS A 63 -6.84 -6.80 -4.16
CA LYS A 63 -8.20 -7.26 -4.52
C LYS A 63 -8.72 -8.31 -3.53
N LYS A 64 -7.88 -9.26 -3.10
CA LYS A 64 -8.21 -10.24 -2.04
C LYS A 64 -8.54 -9.53 -0.73
N CYS A 65 -7.88 -8.42 -0.43
CA CYS A 65 -8.18 -7.55 0.71
C CYS A 65 -9.39 -6.63 0.52
N ASN A 66 -10.14 -6.76 -0.59
CA ASN A 66 -11.25 -5.92 -1.01
C ASN A 66 -10.87 -4.46 -1.35
N VAL A 67 -9.60 -4.21 -1.65
CA VAL A 67 -9.11 -2.93 -2.17
C VAL A 67 -9.02 -3.02 -3.68
N HIS A 68 -9.76 -2.16 -4.37
CA HIS A 68 -9.87 -2.16 -5.83
C HIS A 68 -9.34 -0.85 -6.37
N LEU A 69 -8.50 -0.91 -7.39
CA LEU A 69 -8.06 0.29 -8.11
C LEU A 69 -9.11 0.62 -9.19
N ARG A 70 -9.88 1.69 -8.98
CA ARG A 70 -10.96 2.13 -9.86
C ARG A 70 -10.67 3.53 -10.40
N GLY A 71 -10.66 3.65 -11.72
CA GLY A 71 -10.51 4.94 -12.40
C GLY A 71 -9.13 5.57 -12.18
N THR A 72 -9.08 6.91 -12.19
CA THR A 72 -7.83 7.69 -12.21
C THR A 72 -7.35 8.12 -10.82
N GLY A 73 -8.19 8.01 -9.79
CA GLY A 73 -7.90 8.47 -8.44
C GLY A 73 -7.14 7.47 -7.56
N GLU A 74 -6.92 6.26 -8.07
CA GLU A 74 -6.32 5.14 -7.36
C GLU A 74 -5.21 4.54 -8.23
N TRP A 75 -4.02 4.35 -7.65
CA TRP A 75 -2.86 3.95 -8.43
C TRP A 75 -1.86 3.15 -7.60
N VAL A 76 -0.97 2.46 -8.31
CA VAL A 76 0.18 1.74 -7.75
C VAL A 76 1.41 2.15 -8.54
N MET A 77 2.40 2.69 -7.85
CA MET A 77 3.69 3.11 -8.37
C MET A 77 4.78 2.17 -7.88
N SER A 78 5.61 1.67 -8.79
CA SER A 78 6.87 1.01 -8.43
C SER A 78 7.85 2.06 -7.94
N VAL A 79 8.41 1.88 -6.75
CA VAL A 79 9.47 2.75 -6.25
C VAL A 79 10.79 2.24 -6.84
N GLN A 80 11.25 2.91 -7.88
CA GLN A 80 12.56 2.62 -8.49
C GLN A 80 13.70 3.30 -7.73
N TYR A 81 13.41 4.47 -7.17
CA TYR A 81 14.35 5.28 -6.41
C TYR A 81 13.65 5.94 -5.22
N GLU A 82 14.38 6.17 -4.13
CA GLU A 82 13.94 6.90 -2.95
C GLU A 82 15.05 7.84 -2.46
N SER A 83 14.70 8.90 -1.72
CA SER A 83 15.69 9.83 -1.16
C SER A 83 16.05 9.44 0.27
N ILE A 84 17.34 9.38 0.60
CA ILE A 84 17.83 9.34 1.97
C ILE A 84 18.72 10.56 2.18
N GLY A 85 18.24 11.54 2.97
CA GLY A 85 18.86 12.86 2.99
C GLY A 85 18.71 13.55 1.64
N ASP A 86 19.83 13.95 1.03
CA ASP A 86 19.93 14.55 -0.30
C ASP A 86 20.35 13.55 -1.40
N GLU A 87 20.57 12.28 -1.05
CA GLU A 87 20.95 11.23 -2.00
C GLU A 87 19.74 10.48 -2.57
N LEU A 88 19.73 10.28 -3.89
CA LEU A 88 18.78 9.40 -4.57
C LEU A 88 19.34 7.98 -4.66
N VAL A 89 18.70 7.04 -3.99
CA VAL A 89 19.15 5.64 -3.88
C VAL A 89 18.11 4.67 -4.42
N THR A 90 18.53 3.43 -4.72
CA THR A 90 17.60 2.34 -5.00
C THR A 90 17.06 1.78 -3.68
N PRO A 91 15.74 1.48 -3.59
CA PRO A 91 15.18 0.95 -2.36
C PRO A 91 15.75 -0.40 -1.99
N LYS A 92 16.30 -0.52 -0.78
CA LYS A 92 16.70 -1.83 -0.23
C LYS A 92 15.45 -2.61 0.15
N ARG A 93 15.41 -3.92 -0.15
CA ARG A 93 14.39 -4.80 0.45
C ARG A 93 14.54 -4.74 1.97
N PHE A 94 13.43 -4.72 2.71
CA PHE A 94 13.52 -4.88 4.15
C PHE A 94 13.93 -6.33 4.43
N ASP A 95 15.11 -6.52 5.02
CA ASP A 95 15.48 -7.82 5.60
C ASP A 95 14.70 -7.97 6.90
N SER A 96 13.82 -8.99 6.94
CA SER A 96 13.04 -9.39 8.11
C SER A 96 13.90 -10.11 9.16
#